data_AF-A0A2V9XP44-F1
#
_entry.id   AF-A0A2V9XP44-F1
#
_cell.length_a   1.000
_cell.length_b   1.000
_cell.length_c   1.000
_cell.angle_alpha   90.00
_cell.angle_beta   90.00
_cell.angle_gamma   90.00
#
_symmetry.space_group_name_H-M   'P 1'
#
loop_
_entity.id
_entity.type
_entity.pdbx_description
1 polymer ?
#
loop_
_entity_poly.entity_id
_entity_poly.type
_entity_poly.pdbx_seq_one_letter_code
_entity_poly.pdbx_strand_id
1 'polypeptide(L)'
;SPCCTQVREAHMSWNNDNPNDTAPFFVTTSTTPNAPATFNTPLINEIIGYMPDGTLRRFAHSFSTGSDPNFFSQNAIGTVSQDGQWLAWVSDWLNTLGTDSKGNQRIDIFIVKLQ
;
A
#
# COMPACT_ATOMS: atom_id res chain seq x y z
N SER A 1 2.61 2.62 -26.98
CA SER A 1 2.54 1.43 -26.11
C SER A 1 2.88 1.88 -24.70
N PRO A 2 1.99 1.82 -23.70
CA PRO A 2 2.43 2.10 -22.33
C PRO A 2 3.28 0.92 -21.90
N CYS A 3 4.60 1.10 -21.90
CA CYS A 3 5.59 0.03 -21.74
C CYS A 3 5.77 -0.43 -20.28
N CYS A 4 4.99 0.12 -19.34
CA CYS A 4 5.06 -0.24 -17.93
C CYS A 4 3.70 0.04 -17.27
N THR A 5 3.24 -0.92 -16.47
CA THR A 5 2.22 -0.65 -15.44
C THR A 5 2.77 0.46 -14.55
N GLN A 6 2.06 1.58 -14.43
CA GLN A 6 2.53 2.73 -13.65
C GLN A 6 1.99 2.66 -12.23
N VAL A 7 2.81 3.08 -11.26
CA VAL A 7 2.34 3.42 -9.92
C VAL A 7 1.43 4.63 -10.08
N ARG A 8 0.15 4.48 -9.72
CA ARG A 8 -0.81 5.58 -9.73
C ARG A 8 -0.68 6.41 -8.46
N GLU A 9 -0.59 5.71 -7.34
CA GLU A 9 -0.56 6.30 -6.02
C GLU A 9 0.66 5.79 -5.26
N ALA A 10 1.31 6.70 -4.55
CA ALA A 10 2.37 6.40 -3.61
C ALA A 10 2.06 7.15 -2.31
N HIS A 11 1.30 6.49 -1.43
CA HIS A 11 0.87 7.11 -0.19
C HIS A 11 1.93 6.97 0.89
N MET A 12 2.53 8.08 1.29
CA MET A 12 3.60 8.12 2.28
C MET A 12 3.03 8.23 3.69
N SER A 13 3.62 7.47 4.61
CA SER A 13 3.34 7.55 6.04
C SER A 13 4.65 7.60 6.81
N TRP A 14 4.71 8.56 7.73
CA TRP A 14 5.88 8.82 8.54
C TRP A 14 5.43 9.41 9.88
N ASN A 15 6.08 8.98 10.94
CA ASN A 15 5.90 9.51 12.28
C ASN A 15 7.25 10.09 12.71
N ASN A 16 7.42 11.41 12.59
CA ASN A 16 8.59 12.11 13.12
C ASN A 16 8.16 13.15 14.16
N ASP A 17 8.95 13.25 15.21
CA ASP A 17 8.82 14.18 16.33
C ASP A 17 9.94 15.25 16.35
N ASN A 18 11.14 15.00 15.80
CA ASN A 18 12.26 15.96 15.87
C ASN A 18 13.35 15.84 14.76
N PRO A 19 14.24 16.85 14.61
CA PRO A 19 15.28 16.86 13.56
C PRO A 19 16.37 15.78 13.66
N ASN A 20 16.52 15.09 14.78
CA ASN A 20 17.47 13.99 14.96
C ASN A 20 16.84 12.61 14.72
N ASP A 21 15.57 12.56 14.29
CA ASP A 21 14.88 11.32 14.05
C ASP A 21 15.49 10.52 12.89
N THR A 22 15.66 9.23 13.15
CA THR A 22 16.14 8.23 12.20
C THR A 22 15.05 7.19 11.93
N ALA A 23 13.77 7.51 12.11
CA ALA A 23 12.69 6.63 11.73
C ALA A 23 12.60 6.54 10.19
N PRO A 24 12.50 5.33 9.62
CA PRO A 24 12.17 5.19 8.20
C PRO A 24 10.81 5.79 7.89
N PHE A 25 10.62 6.25 6.66
CA PHE A 25 9.28 6.51 6.14
C PHE A 25 8.84 5.36 5.25
N PHE A 26 7.54 5.07 5.30
CA PHE A 26 6.94 3.96 4.58
C PHE A 26 5.99 4.49 3.52
N VAL A 27 5.85 3.73 2.45
CA VAL A 27 5.00 4.09 1.32
C VAL A 27 4.17 2.88 0.95
N THR A 28 2.86 3.09 0.81
CA THR A 28 1.99 2.12 0.16
C THR A 28 1.82 2.55 -1.29
N THR A 29 2.25 1.71 -2.23
CA THR A 29 2.05 1.97 -3.66
C THR A 29 0.81 1.26 -4.14
N SER A 30 0.06 1.85 -5.08
CA SER A 30 -1.01 1.14 -5.78
C SER A 30 -1.09 1.49 -7.27
N THR A 31 -1.61 0.54 -8.05
CA THR A 31 -1.79 0.68 -9.50
C THR A 31 -3.03 1.47 -9.88
N THR A 32 -3.11 1.89 -11.14
CA THR A 32 -4.32 2.52 -11.69
C THR A 32 -5.53 1.58 -11.63
N PRO A 33 -6.75 2.14 -11.44
CA PRO A 33 -7.99 1.39 -11.63
C PRO A 33 -7.96 0.62 -12.96
N ASN A 34 -8.34 -0.65 -12.94
CA ASN A 34 -8.40 -1.52 -14.13
C ASN A 34 -7.05 -1.73 -14.85
N ALA A 35 -5.91 -1.54 -14.17
CA ALA A 35 -4.64 -1.98 -14.72
C ALA A 35 -4.69 -3.50 -14.98
N PRO A 36 -4.18 -4.01 -16.12
CA PRO A 36 -4.00 -5.44 -16.28
C PRO A 36 -3.18 -5.96 -15.09
N ALA A 37 -3.58 -7.11 -14.53
CA ALA A 37 -2.96 -7.74 -13.35
C ALA A 37 -1.51 -8.23 -13.57
N THR A 38 -0.81 -7.63 -14.54
CA THR A 38 0.59 -7.86 -14.86
C THR A 38 1.43 -6.84 -14.10
N PHE A 39 1.90 -7.24 -12.93
CA PHE A 39 2.86 -6.50 -12.10
C PHE A 39 4.28 -6.80 -12.58
N ASN A 40 4.70 -6.14 -13.66
CA ASN A 40 5.91 -6.53 -14.39
C ASN A 40 7.20 -5.90 -13.84
N THR A 41 7.11 -5.08 -12.79
CA THR A 41 8.24 -4.40 -12.17
C THR A 41 8.09 -4.38 -10.65
N PRO A 42 9.20 -4.34 -9.88
CA PRO A 42 9.14 -4.17 -8.43
C PRO A 42 8.55 -2.79 -8.05
N LEU A 43 8.19 -2.64 -6.77
CA LEU A 43 7.66 -1.44 -6.13
C LEU A 43 6.22 -1.08 -6.51
N ILE A 44 5.52 -1.96 -7.22
CA ILE A 44 4.13 -1.77 -7.65
C ILE A 44 3.21 -2.66 -6.81
N ASN A 45 2.16 -2.06 -6.23
CA ASN A 45 1.26 -2.73 -5.31
C ASN A 45 2.04 -3.36 -4.14
N GLU A 46 2.90 -2.57 -3.52
CA GLU A 46 3.70 -2.99 -2.37
C GLU A 46 3.70 -1.97 -1.24
N ILE A 47 3.94 -2.49 -0.04
CA ILE A 47 4.41 -1.74 1.11
C ILE A 47 5.93 -1.69 1.04
N ILE A 48 6.46 -0.49 0.89
CA ILE A 48 7.90 -0.22 0.78
C ILE A 48 8.35 0.72 1.90
N GLY A 49 9.61 0.61 2.30
CA GLY A 49 10.20 1.51 3.29
C GLY A 49 11.54 2.04 2.80
N TYR A 50 11.74 3.33 2.99
CA TYR A 50 13.01 4.01 2.75
C TYR A 50 13.72 4.15 4.08
N MET A 51 14.83 3.43 4.20
CA MET A 51 15.55 3.30 5.45
C MET A 51 16.59 4.43 5.59
N PRO A 52 16.89 4.87 6.83
CA PRO A 52 17.93 5.87 7.09
C PRO A 52 19.33 5.43 6.65
N ASP A 53 19.57 4.12 6.57
CA ASP A 53 20.82 3.54 6.06
C ASP A 53 20.97 3.64 4.53
N GLY A 54 20.00 4.26 3.84
CA GLY A 54 19.95 4.42 2.39
C GLY A 54 19.40 3.21 1.64
N THR A 55 18.99 2.15 2.34
CA THR A 55 18.41 0.96 1.73
C THR A 55 16.91 1.09 1.50
N LEU A 56 16.41 0.37 0.50
CA LEU A 56 14.98 0.17 0.27
C LEU A 56 14.59 -1.23 0.73
N ARG A 57 13.49 -1.33 1.48
CA ARG A 57 12.91 -2.60 1.93
C ARG A 57 11.48 -2.76 1.41
N ARG A 58 11.06 -3.99 1.14
CA ARG A 58 9.73 -4.37 0.65
C ARG A 58 9.12 -5.34 1.67
N PHE A 59 7.90 -5.09 2.13
CA PHE A 59 7.32 -5.78 3.28
C PHE A 59 6.10 -6.64 2.95
N ALA A 60 5.21 -6.15 2.09
CA ALA A 60 3.99 -6.86 1.70
C ALA A 60 3.49 -6.35 0.34
N HIS A 61 2.57 -7.10 -0.25
CA HIS A 61 1.74 -6.57 -1.32
C HIS A 61 0.63 -5.69 -0.77
N SER A 62 0.17 -4.73 -1.56
CA SER A 62 -0.93 -3.80 -1.23
C SER A 62 -2.05 -3.87 -2.27
N PHE A 63 -2.09 -4.94 -3.06
CA PHE A 63 -2.95 -5.09 -4.25
C PHE A 63 -4.32 -4.46 -4.07
N SER A 64 -4.72 -3.59 -4.99
CA SER A 64 -6.04 -2.96 -5.02
C SER A 64 -6.54 -2.95 -6.45
N THR A 65 -7.85 -3.10 -6.66
CA THR A 65 -8.42 -2.91 -8.00
C THR A 65 -8.35 -1.46 -8.47
N GLY A 66 -8.20 -0.52 -7.51
CA GLY A 66 -8.34 0.91 -7.74
C GLY A 66 -9.76 1.36 -8.14
N SER A 67 -10.74 0.46 -8.13
CA SER A 67 -12.09 0.73 -8.66
C SER A 67 -13.12 1.04 -7.56
N ASP A 68 -12.78 0.77 -6.31
CA ASP A 68 -13.67 1.01 -5.18
C ASP A 68 -13.97 2.52 -4.99
N PRO A 69 -15.20 2.91 -4.62
CA PRO A 69 -15.55 4.32 -4.39
C PRO A 69 -14.99 4.89 -3.09
N ASN A 70 -14.56 4.06 -2.12
CA ASN A 70 -13.94 4.54 -0.90
C ASN A 70 -12.47 4.94 -1.18
N PHE A 71 -12.11 6.16 -0.79
CA PHE A 71 -10.79 6.72 -1.05
C PHE A 71 -9.64 5.86 -0.46
N PHE A 72 -9.85 5.23 0.69
CA PHE A 72 -8.80 4.44 1.35
C PHE A 72 -8.49 3.14 0.60
N SER A 73 -9.51 2.37 0.24
CA SER A 73 -9.39 1.12 -0.54
C SER A 73 -8.96 1.38 -1.98
N GLN A 74 -9.51 2.42 -2.62
CA GLN A 74 -9.18 2.82 -3.99
C GLN A 74 -7.68 3.06 -4.17
N ASN A 75 -7.03 3.60 -3.14
CA ASN A 75 -5.65 4.06 -3.21
C ASN A 75 -4.70 3.18 -2.37
N ALA A 76 -5.22 2.14 -1.73
CA ALA A 76 -4.52 1.33 -0.74
C ALA A 76 -3.85 2.17 0.36
N ILE A 77 -4.55 3.19 0.89
CA ILE A 77 -3.98 4.13 1.86
C ILE A 77 -3.52 3.37 3.11
N GLY A 78 -2.25 3.55 3.46
CA GLY A 78 -1.61 2.91 4.60
C GLY A 78 -0.99 3.90 5.58
N THR A 79 -0.95 3.53 6.86
CA THR A 79 -0.36 4.33 7.94
C THR A 79 0.55 3.47 8.83
N VAL A 80 1.71 4.02 9.18
CA VAL A 80 2.69 3.40 10.07
C VAL A 80 2.31 3.67 11.53
N SER A 81 2.51 2.68 12.41
CA SER A 81 2.35 2.82 13.85
C SER A 81 3.37 3.80 14.44
N GLN A 82 3.05 4.41 15.58
CA GLN A 82 3.92 5.40 16.24
C GLN A 82 5.31 4.85 16.59
N ASP A 83 5.40 3.55 16.90
CA ASP A 83 6.65 2.86 17.19
C ASP A 83 7.37 2.32 15.94
N GLY A 84 6.82 2.55 14.75
CA GLY A 84 7.39 2.12 13.47
C GLY A 84 7.40 0.61 13.24
N GLN A 85 6.76 -0.19 14.10
CA GLN A 85 6.80 -1.65 14.00
C GLN A 85 5.76 -2.26 13.07
N TRP A 86 4.70 -1.52 12.76
CA TRP A 86 3.56 -2.02 12.00
C TRP A 86 3.09 -0.99 10.98
N LEU A 87 2.56 -1.46 9.86
CA LEU A 87 1.81 -0.64 8.92
C LEU A 87 0.46 -1.29 8.66
N ALA A 88 -0.60 -0.50 8.79
CA ALA A 88 -1.95 -0.92 8.44
C ALA A 88 -2.43 -0.21 7.17
N TRP A 89 -3.09 -0.92 6.26
CA TRP A 89 -3.65 -0.33 5.03
C TRP A 89 -4.99 -0.97 4.67
N VAL A 90 -5.78 -0.26 3.87
CA VAL A 90 -7.12 -0.69 3.44
C VAL A 90 -7.05 -1.23 2.02
N SER A 91 -7.69 -2.37 1.74
CA SER A 91 -7.67 -2.93 0.38
C SER A 91 -8.86 -3.87 0.08
N ASP A 92 -9.25 -3.94 -1.20
CA ASP A 92 -10.20 -4.93 -1.75
C ASP A 92 -9.53 -6.24 -2.22
N TRP A 93 -8.19 -6.30 -2.16
CA TRP A 93 -7.35 -7.41 -2.58
C TRP A 93 -7.69 -7.94 -3.99
N LEU A 94 -7.87 -7.03 -4.97
CA LEU A 94 -8.28 -7.36 -6.33
C LEU A 94 -9.64 -8.07 -6.40
N ASN A 95 -10.54 -7.71 -5.49
CA ASN A 95 -11.86 -8.31 -5.31
C ASN A 95 -11.85 -9.80 -4.90
N THR A 96 -10.72 -10.33 -4.41
CA THR A 96 -10.60 -11.74 -4.03
C THR A 96 -11.13 -12.07 -2.63
N LEU A 97 -11.52 -11.05 -1.85
CA LEU A 97 -12.03 -11.20 -0.48
C LEU A 97 -13.47 -11.74 -0.42
N GLY A 98 -14.17 -11.78 -1.55
CA GLY A 98 -15.59 -12.13 -1.64
C GLY A 98 -16.50 -10.96 -1.28
N THR A 99 -17.76 -11.25 -0.96
CA THR A 99 -18.77 -10.24 -0.64
C THR A 99 -19.19 -10.26 0.84
N ASP A 100 -19.74 -9.14 1.32
CA ASP A 100 -20.38 -9.04 2.63
C ASP A 100 -21.79 -9.66 2.62
N SER A 101 -22.49 -9.64 3.75
CA SER A 101 -23.85 -10.20 3.88
C SER A 101 -24.92 -9.48 3.04
N LYS A 102 -24.60 -8.30 2.49
CA LYS A 102 -25.47 -7.52 1.61
C LYS A 102 -25.08 -7.67 0.12
N GLY A 103 -24.07 -8.47 -0.18
CA GLY A 103 -23.57 -8.70 -1.54
C GLY A 103 -22.59 -7.64 -2.04
N ASN A 104 -22.14 -6.70 -1.20
CA ASN A 104 -21.11 -5.74 -1.59
C ASN A 104 -19.73 -6.40 -1.59
N GLN A 105 -18.84 -5.99 -2.49
CA GLN A 105 -17.45 -6.43 -2.46
C GLN A 105 -16.81 -6.07 -1.11
N ARG A 106 -16.09 -7.03 -0.51
CA ARG A 106 -15.42 -6.80 0.75
C ARG A 106 -14.18 -5.92 0.58
N ILE A 107 -14.00 -5.05 1.57
CA ILE A 107 -12.81 -4.25 1.81
C ILE A 107 -12.42 -4.54 3.24
N ASP A 108 -11.17 -4.97 3.46
CA ASP A 108 -10.66 -5.31 4.78
C ASP A 108 -9.45 -4.41 5.12
N ILE A 109 -9.12 -4.32 6.40
CA ILE A 109 -7.88 -3.69 6.89
C ILE A 109 -6.83 -4.79 7.07
N PHE A 110 -5.67 -4.58 6.46
CA PHE A 110 -4.53 -5.46 6.58
C PHE A 110 -3.45 -4.80 7.42
N ILE A 111 -2.60 -5.61 8.06
CA ILE A 111 -1.49 -5.15 8.87
C ILE A 111 -0.25 -6.00 8.58
N VAL A 112 0.91 -5.36 8.48
CA VAL A 112 2.20 -6.02 8.29
C VAL A 112 3.21 -5.55 9.33
N LYS A 113 4.07 -6.47 9.77
CA LYS A 113 5.20 -6.17 10.65
C LYS A 113 6.38 -5.66 9.84
N LEU A 114 7.00 -4.56 10.27
CA LEU A 114 8.08 -3.86 9.57
C LEU A 114 9.45 -4.23 10.16
N GLN A 115 9.84 -5.50 10.02
CA GLN A 115 11.15 -6.01 10.46
C GLN A 115 12.07 -6.30 9.28
#